data_AF-A0A519PB45-F1
#
_entry.id   AF-A0A519PB45-F1
#
_cell.length_a   1.000
_cell.length_b   1.000
_cell.length_c   1.000
_cell.angle_alpha   90.00
_cell.angle_beta   90.00
_cell.angle_gamma   90.00
#
_symmetry.space_group_name_H-M   'P 1'
#
loop_
_entity.id
_entity.type
_entity.pdbx_description
1 polymer ?
#
loop_
_entity_poly.entity_id
_entity_poly.type
_entity_poly.pdbx_seq_one_letter_code
_entity_poly.pdbx_strand_id
1 'polypeptide(L)'
;QQFHHRQPAPPSVVELLKVLLKAKSDNAGVASKLIATVSDLEKIAISDDADIDALKGWRREIFGEDALKLKRGEIALVLNGARVEVVEIE
;
A
#
# COMPACT_ATOMS: atom_id res chain seq x y z
N GLN A 1 -10.41 29.23 14.17
CA GLN A 1 -10.48 27.76 14.02
C GLN A 1 -10.04 27.44 12.60
N GLN A 2 -8.82 26.93 12.42
CA GLN A 2 -8.29 26.63 11.09
C GLN A 2 -8.91 25.30 10.65
N PHE A 3 -9.83 25.37 9.69
CA PHE A 3 -10.35 24.19 9.02
C PHE A 3 -9.22 23.59 8.19
N HIS A 4 -8.47 22.64 8.75
CA HIS A 4 -7.64 21.74 7.96
C HIS A 4 -8.57 20.97 7.03
N HIS A 5 -8.62 21.38 5.76
CA HIS A 5 -9.26 20.62 4.70
C HIS A 5 -8.45 19.33 4.55
N ARG A 6 -8.81 18.27 5.30
CA ARG A 6 -8.25 16.94 5.11
C ARG A 6 -8.64 16.52 3.69
N GLN A 7 -7.70 16.62 2.76
CA GLN A 7 -7.93 16.09 1.43
C GLN A 7 -8.24 14.59 1.56
N PRO A 8 -9.33 14.12 0.94
CA PRO A 8 -9.63 12.69 0.93
C PRO A 8 -8.52 11.94 0.19
N ALA A 9 -8.26 10.70 0.61
CA ALA A 9 -7.29 9.85 -0.05
C ALA A 9 -7.68 9.68 -1.54
N PRO A 10 -6.74 9.84 -2.48
CA PRO A 10 -7.04 9.64 -3.90
C PRO A 10 -7.55 8.21 -4.13
N PRO A 11 -8.79 8.00 -4.63
CA PRO A 11 -9.38 6.66 -4.71
C PRO A 11 -8.55 5.70 -5.56
N SER A 12 -7.96 6.18 -6.66
CA SER A 12 -7.11 5.37 -7.54
C SER A 12 -5.85 4.86 -6.84
N VAL A 13 -5.22 5.67 -5.99
CA VAL A 13 -4.05 5.26 -5.20
C VAL A 13 -4.44 4.17 -4.22
N VAL A 14 -5.58 4.32 -3.55
CA VAL A 14 -6.09 3.30 -2.62
C VAL A 14 -6.39 1.98 -3.33
N GLU A 15 -6.95 2.01 -4.54
CA GLU A 15 -7.19 0.79 -5.33
C GLU A 15 -5.88 0.10 -5.75
N LEU A 16 -4.86 0.84 -6.18
CA LEU A 16 -3.54 0.25 -6.47
C LEU A 16 -2.91 -0.39 -5.23
N LEU A 17 -3.02 0.27 -4.07
CA LEU A 17 -2.56 -0.27 -2.79
C LEU A 17 -3.32 -1.54 -2.39
N LYS A 18 -4.62 -1.65 -2.68
CA LYS A 18 -5.41 -2.88 -2.45
C LYS A 18 -4.92 -4.03 -3.32
N VAL A 19 -4.62 -3.76 -4.59
CA VAL A 19 -4.07 -4.77 -5.51
C VAL A 19 -2.70 -5.25 -5.03
N LEU A 20 -1.81 -4.33 -4.64
CA LEU A 20 -0.51 -4.68 -4.04
C LEU A 20 -0.69 -5.49 -2.75
N LEU A 21 -1.55 -5.06 -1.83
CA LEU A 21 -1.81 -5.74 -0.56
C LEU A 21 -2.30 -7.17 -0.80
N LYS A 22 -3.17 -7.38 -1.79
CA LYS A 22 -3.65 -8.71 -2.16
C LYS A 22 -2.50 -9.58 -2.69
N ALA A 23 -1.68 -9.06 -3.59
CA ALA A 23 -0.53 -9.78 -4.14
C ALA A 23 0.47 -10.19 -3.04
N LYS A 24 0.82 -9.26 -2.13
CA LYS A 24 1.72 -9.53 -1.01
C LYS A 24 1.12 -10.51 0.01
N SER A 25 -0.17 -10.37 0.31
CA SER A 25 -0.91 -11.30 1.18
C SER A 25 -0.86 -12.73 0.64
N ASP A 26 -1.11 -12.91 -0.66
CA ASP A 26 -1.11 -14.23 -1.30
C ASP A 26 0.29 -14.85 -1.33
N ASN A 27 1.33 -14.06 -1.62
CA ASN A 27 2.72 -14.53 -1.62
C ASN A 27 3.23 -14.91 -0.22
N ALA A 28 2.82 -14.16 0.82
CA ALA A 28 3.22 -14.43 2.20
C ALA A 28 2.38 -15.52 2.88
N GLY A 29 1.24 -15.91 2.32
CA GLY A 29 0.28 -16.81 2.97
C GLY A 29 -0.37 -16.21 4.22
N VAL A 30 -0.37 -14.87 4.35
CA VAL A 30 -0.92 -14.14 5.50
C VAL A 30 -2.17 -13.39 5.06
N ALA A 31 -3.27 -13.50 5.82
CA ALA A 31 -4.51 -12.80 5.50
C ALA A 31 -4.30 -11.27 5.44
N SER A 32 -4.78 -10.64 4.37
CA SER A 32 -4.57 -9.20 4.10
C SER A 32 -4.90 -8.29 5.28
N LYS A 33 -6.00 -8.56 6.00
CA LYS A 33 -6.42 -7.79 7.19
C LYS A 33 -5.42 -7.82 8.36
N LEU A 34 -4.54 -8.82 8.43
CA LEU A 34 -3.48 -8.89 9.43
C LEU A 34 -2.26 -8.02 9.04
N ILE A 35 -2.11 -7.75 7.75
CA ILE A 35 -1.05 -6.93 7.18
C ILE A 35 -1.46 -5.44 7.20
N ALA A 36 -2.63 -5.12 6.66
CA ALA A 36 -3.15 -3.75 6.60
C ALA A 36 -4.68 -3.72 6.45
N THR A 37 -5.30 -2.63 6.91
CA THR A 37 -6.72 -2.33 6.71
C THR A 37 -6.91 -1.29 5.61
N VAL A 38 -8.14 -1.12 5.11
CA VAL A 38 -8.46 -0.04 4.15
C VAL A 38 -8.12 1.35 4.72
N SER A 39 -8.34 1.56 6.02
CA SER A 39 -7.98 2.82 6.69
C SER A 39 -6.47 3.07 6.69
N ASP A 40 -5.66 2.01 6.79
CA ASP A 40 -4.21 2.12 6.66
C ASP A 40 -3.82 2.53 5.24
N LEU A 41 -4.45 1.96 4.22
CA LEU A 41 -4.19 2.31 2.82
C LEU A 41 -4.54 3.77 2.51
N GLU A 42 -5.66 4.27 3.04
CA GLU A 42 -6.05 5.68 2.93
C GLU A 42 -5.02 6.60 3.59
N LYS A 43 -4.48 6.21 4.75
CA LYS A 43 -3.45 6.99 5.44
C LYS A 43 -2.12 6.98 4.67
N ILE A 44 -1.71 5.84 4.10
CA ILE A 44 -0.52 5.74 3.24
C ILE A 44 -0.69 6.61 2.00
N ALA A 45 -1.87 6.57 1.36
CA ALA A 45 -2.15 7.36 0.17
C ALA A 45 -1.99 8.88 0.41
N ILE A 46 -2.20 9.35 1.66
CA ILE A 46 -2.10 10.76 2.04
C ILE A 46 -0.71 11.11 2.61
N SER A 47 -0.05 10.19 3.33
CA SER A 47 1.20 10.46 4.06
C SER A 47 2.18 9.31 4.01
N ASP A 48 3.46 9.60 3.75
CA ASP A 48 4.54 8.61 3.80
C ASP A 48 4.95 8.28 5.25
N ASP A 49 4.71 9.21 6.17
CA ASP A 49 5.08 9.11 7.60
C ASP A 49 3.87 8.78 8.48
N ALA A 50 2.86 8.10 7.93
CA ALA A 50 1.66 7.75 8.70
C ALA A 50 2.01 6.86 9.91
N ASP A 51 1.56 7.25 11.09
CA ASP A 51 1.76 6.46 12.31
C ASP A 51 0.75 5.30 12.38
N ILE A 52 1.04 4.21 11.66
CA ILE A 52 0.16 3.04 11.51
C ILE A 52 0.94 1.72 11.55
N ASP A 53 0.25 0.64 11.91
CA ASP A 53 0.85 -0.69 12.01
C ASP A 53 1.38 -1.21 10.67
N ALA A 54 0.75 -0.85 9.55
CA ALA A 54 1.19 -1.25 8.21
C ALA A 54 2.59 -0.74 7.85
N LEU A 55 3.06 0.33 8.52
CA LEU A 55 4.39 0.94 8.31
C LEU A 55 5.36 0.62 9.46
N LYS A 56 5.10 -0.44 10.24
CA LYS A 56 5.95 -0.87 11.36
C LYS A 56 6.21 -2.38 11.35
N GLY A 57 7.39 -2.76 11.84
CA GLY A 57 7.80 -4.15 12.03
C GLY A 57 7.59 -5.03 10.80
N TRP A 58 7.18 -6.27 11.01
CA TRP A 58 7.02 -7.27 9.93
C TRP A 58 5.99 -6.86 8.85
N ARG A 59 4.99 -6.04 9.18
CA ARG A 59 4.00 -5.56 8.20
C ARG A 59 4.63 -4.60 7.19
N ARG A 60 5.56 -3.78 7.68
CA ARG A 60 6.36 -2.90 6.83
C ARG A 60 7.21 -3.69 5.85
N GLU A 61 7.85 -4.75 6.31
CA GLU A 61 8.68 -5.64 5.50
C GLU A 61 7.87 -6.39 4.43
N ILE A 62 6.65 -6.84 4.76
CA ILE A 62 5.80 -7.58 3.81
C ILE A 62 5.09 -6.65 2.81
N PHE A 63 4.69 -5.46 3.23
CA PHE A 63 3.81 -4.59 2.44
C PHE A 63 4.20 -3.11 2.50
N GLY A 64 4.46 -2.57 3.70
CA GLY A 64 4.59 -1.13 3.90
C GLY A 64 5.68 -0.47 3.05
N GLU A 65 6.86 -1.09 2.92
CA GLU A 65 7.94 -0.56 2.06
C GLU A 65 7.48 -0.46 0.60
N ASP A 66 6.94 -1.54 0.05
CA ASP A 66 6.48 -1.55 -1.34
C ASP A 66 5.26 -0.65 -1.55
N ALA A 67 4.38 -0.49 -0.57
CA ALA A 67 3.27 0.46 -0.63
C ALA A 67 3.77 1.90 -0.80
N LEU A 68 4.82 2.26 -0.07
CA LEU A 68 5.47 3.57 -0.18
C LEU A 68 6.21 3.71 -1.51
N LYS A 69 6.96 2.70 -1.95
CA LYS A 69 7.64 2.70 -3.26
C LYS A 69 6.65 2.84 -4.42
N LEU A 70 5.52 2.13 -4.36
CA LEU A 70 4.47 2.20 -5.39
C LEU A 70 3.86 3.59 -5.44
N LYS A 71 3.58 4.19 -4.28
CA LYS A 71 3.08 5.57 -4.19
C LYS A 71 4.06 6.58 -4.80
N ARG A 72 5.37 6.38 -4.61
CA ARG A 72 6.42 7.23 -5.16
C ARG A 72 6.75 6.96 -6.63
N GLY A 73 6.16 5.93 -7.24
CA GLY A 73 6.43 5.55 -8.63
C GLY A 73 7.78 4.88 -8.84
N GLU A 74 8.33 4.24 -7.79
CA GLU A 74 9.61 3.52 -7.84
C GLU A 74 9.43 2.05 -8.26
N ILE A 75 8.20 1.55 -8.16
CA ILE A 75 7.81 0.21 -8.60
C ILE A 75 6.50 0.26 -9.38
N ALA A 76 6.29 -0.73 -10.26
CA ALA A 76 5.05 -0.95 -10.99
C ALA A 76 4.43 -2.30 -10.61
N LEU A 77 3.10 -2.37 -10.76
CA LEU A 77 2.36 -3.63 -10.74
C LEU A 77 2.19 -4.10 -12.19
N VAL A 78 2.58 -5.34 -12.46
CA VAL A 78 2.42 -6.00 -13.76
C VAL A 78 1.60 -7.27 -13.62
N LEU A 79 1.04 -7.73 -14.75
CA LEU A 79 0.38 -9.02 -14.82
C LEU A 79 1.31 -10.06 -15.45
N ASN A 80 1.54 -11.15 -14.73
CA ASN A 80 2.16 -12.37 -15.23
C ASN A 80 1.10 -13.48 -15.26
N GLY A 81 0.47 -13.64 -16.42
CA GLY A 81 -0.73 -14.47 -16.54
C GLY A 81 -1.85 -13.96 -15.63
N ALA A 82 -2.29 -14.79 -14.68
CA ALA A 82 -3.33 -14.45 -13.71
C ALA A 82 -2.78 -13.88 -12.38
N ARG A 83 -1.46 -13.68 -12.26
CA ARG A 83 -0.81 -13.19 -11.04
C ARG A 83 -0.37 -11.74 -11.19
N VAL A 84 -0.47 -10.98 -10.10
CA VAL A 84 0.12 -9.64 -9.99
C VAL A 84 1.53 -9.77 -9.46
N GLU A 85 2.48 -9.14 -10.15
CA GLU A 85 3.88 -9.07 -9.74
C GLU A 85 4.32 -7.61 -9.59
N VAL A 86 5.37 -7.40 -8.79
CA VAL A 86 6.00 -6.09 -8.58
C VAL A 86 7.31 -6.05 -9.36
N VAL A 87 7.53 -4.98 -10.11
CA VAL A 87 8.79 -4.73 -10.83
C VAL A 87 9.31 -3.35 -10.47
N GLU A 88 10.63 -3.16 -10.49
CA GLU A 88 11.25 -1.85 -10.32
C GLU A 88 11.10 -1.02 -11.60
N ILE A 89 10.93 0.29 -11.44
CA ILE A 89 10.88 1.25 -12.55
C ILE A 89 12.24 1.95 -12.60
N GLU A 90 12.97 1.79 -13.72
CA GLU A 90 14.17 2.56 -14.05
C GLU A 90 13.83 3.93 -14.66
#